data_AF-A0A1Y0GWA2-F1
#
_entry.id   AF-A0A1Y0GWA2-F1
#
_cell.length_a   1.000
_cell.length_b   1.000
_cell.length_c   1.000
_cell.angle_alpha   90.00
_cell.angle_beta   90.00
_cell.angle_gamma   90.00
#
_symmetry.space_group_name_H-M   'P 1'
#
loop_
_entity.id
_entity.type
_entity.pdbx_description
1 polymer ?
#
loop_
_entity_poly.entity_id
_entity_poly.type
_entity_poly.pdbx_seq_one_letter_code
_entity_poly.pdbx_strand_id
1 'polypeptide(L)' 'MRGATLITQSKFPLGRLVATTNLISTVPPDEVYSALQRHANGDWGEVCEEDRESNEVALIHDSRLMLEYSSSLGTTF' A
#
# COMPACT_ATOMS: atom_id res chain seq x y z
N MET A 1 -13.85 13.75 26.93
CA MET A 1 -13.92 12.35 26.47
C MET A 1 -12.86 12.17 25.41
N ARG A 2 -11.82 11.36 25.62
CA ARG A 2 -10.82 11.06 24.59
C ARG A 2 -11.31 9.84 23.81
N GLY A 3 -11.61 10.02 22.52
CA GLY A 3 -11.98 8.93 21.63
C GLY A 3 -10.84 7.93 21.55
N ALA A 4 -11.14 6.64 21.71
CA ALA A 4 -10.17 5.59 21.50
C ALA A 4 -9.79 5.58 20.01
N THR A 5 -8.54 5.93 19.70
CA THR A 5 -7.94 5.67 18.40
C THR A 5 -7.85 4.15 18.25
N LEU A 6 -8.64 3.57 17.35
CA LEU A 6 -8.46 2.18 16.93
C LEU A 6 -7.10 2.11 16.21
N ILE A 7 -6.09 1.56 16.88
CA ILE A 7 -4.86 1.17 16.19
C ILE A 7 -5.17 -0.15 15.50
N THR A 8 -5.54 -0.09 14.22
CA THR A 8 -5.63 -1.28 13.39
C THR A 8 -4.24 -1.85 13.25
N GLN A 9 -4.03 -3.06 13.74
CA GLN A 9 -2.77 -3.78 13.55
C GLN A 9 -2.63 -4.10 12.06
N SER A 10 -1.55 -3.63 11.43
CA SER A 10 -1.23 -3.93 10.04
C SER A 10 -1.16 -5.44 9.79
N LYS A 11 -1.55 -5.88 8.59
CA LYS A 11 -1.54 -7.28 8.15
C LYS A 11 -0.12 -7.87 8.13
N PHE A 12 0.87 -7.03 7.85
CA PHE A 12 2.29 -7.36 7.90
C PHE A 12 3.12 -6.09 8.22
N PRO A 13 4.35 -6.24 8.76
CA PRO A 13 5.23 -5.11 8.99
C PRO A 13 5.81 -4.58 7.67
N LEU A 14 5.87 -3.26 7.50
CA LEU A 14 6.62 -2.67 6.40
C LEU A 14 8.14 -2.78 6.65
N GLY A 15 8.88 -3.09 5.58
CA GLY A 15 10.34 -3.09 5.59
C GLY A 15 10.94 -1.70 5.36
N ARG A 16 12.12 -1.67 4.74
CA ARG A 16 12.75 -0.40 4.33
C ARG A 16 11.97 0.22 3.17
N LEU A 17 11.46 1.43 3.38
CA LEU A 17 10.79 2.20 2.34
C LEU A 17 11.80 2.88 1.42
N VAL A 18 11.57 2.74 0.11
CA VAL A 18 12.33 3.39 -0.96
C VAL A 18 11.35 3.89 -2.01
N ALA A 19 11.70 4.99 -2.68
CA ALA A 19 10.89 5.59 -3.71
C ALA A 19 11.78 6.02 -4.88
N THR A 20 11.27 5.92 -6.10
CA THR A 20 11.94 6.48 -7.27
C THR A 20 11.81 8.00 -7.26
N THR A 21 12.76 8.70 -7.87
CA THR A 21 12.70 10.16 -8.00
C THR A 21 11.42 10.63 -8.67
N ASN A 22 10.92 9.85 -9.65
CA ASN A 22 9.67 10.16 -10.35
C ASN A 22 8.48 10.20 -9.38
N LEU A 23 8.31 9.16 -8.55
CA LEU A 23 7.21 9.10 -7.57
C LEU A 23 7.20 10.34 -6.67
N ILE A 24 8.36 10.70 -6.12
CA ILE A 24 8.50 11.84 -5.21
C ILE A 24 8.15 13.16 -5.91
N SER A 25 8.41 13.26 -7.23
CA SER A 25 8.15 14.47 -8.00
C SER A 25 6.72 14.61 -8.53
N THR A 26 5.99 13.50 -8.68
CA THR A 26 4.69 13.49 -9.36
C THR A 26 3.51 13.15 -8.47
N VAL A 27 3.73 12.49 -7.33
CA VAL A 27 2.66 12.06 -6.43
C VAL A 27 2.68 12.88 -5.14
N PRO A 28 1.53 13.44 -4.70
CA PRO A 28 1.44 14.14 -3.42
C PRO A 28 1.90 13.24 -2.24
N PRO A 29 2.74 13.74 -1.31
CA PRO A 29 3.26 12.92 -0.22
C PRO A 29 2.19 12.26 0.64
N ASP A 30 1.06 12.92 0.88
CA ASP A 30 -0.08 12.40 1.63
C ASP A 30 -0.75 11.20 0.95
N GLU A 31 -0.76 11.17 -0.38
CA GLU A 31 -1.25 10.02 -1.15
C GLU A 31 -0.27 8.85 -1.08
N VAL A 32 1.05 9.11 -1.08
CA VAL A 32 2.06 8.07 -0.85
C VAL A 32 1.91 7.48 0.56
N TYR A 33 1.73 8.32 1.59
CA TYR A 33 1.50 7.85 2.96
C TYR A 33 0.20 7.04 3.07
N SER A 34 -0.87 7.48 2.42
CA SER A 34 -2.14 6.76 2.38
C SER A 34 -1.99 5.40 1.70
N ALA A 35 -1.27 5.33 0.58
CA ALA A 35 -0.95 4.09 -0.12
C ALA A 35 -0.15 3.11 0.75
N LEU A 36 0.84 3.59 1.50
CA LEU A 36 1.61 2.76 2.44
C LEU A 36 0.74 2.19 3.56
N GLN A 37 -0.16 2.99 4.12
CA GLN A 37 -1.10 2.53 5.14
C GLN A 37 -2.07 1.50 4.59
N ARG A 38 -2.61 1.72 3.38
CA ARG A 38 -3.49 0.78 2.68
C ARG A 38 -2.77 -0.54 2.41
N HIS A 39 -1.57 -0.49 1.84
CA HIS A 39 -0.74 -1.65 1.56
C HIS A 39 -0.48 -2.49 2.81
N ALA A 40 -0.03 -1.86 3.90
CA ALA A 40 0.25 -2.54 5.16
C ALA A 40 -1.00 -3.20 5.77
N ASN A 41 -2.20 -2.71 5.45
CA ASN A 41 -3.47 -3.29 5.89
C ASN A 41 -4.06 -4.32 4.90
N GLY A 42 -3.36 -4.60 3.79
CA GLY A 42 -3.80 -5.58 2.79
C GLY A 42 -4.79 -5.05 1.76
N ASP A 43 -4.87 -3.73 1.59
CA ASP A 43 -5.55 -3.14 0.44
C ASP A 43 -4.58 -3.08 -0.74
N TRP A 44 -4.89 -3.85 -1.79
CA TRP A 44 -4.02 -4.02 -2.96
C TRP A 44 -4.24 -2.99 -4.07
N GLY A 45 -5.15 -2.03 -3.85
CA GLY A 45 -5.49 -1.01 -4.84
C GLY A 45 -6.19 -1.60 -6.06
N GLU A 46 -5.79 -1.13 -7.24
CA GLU A 46 -6.47 -1.35 -8.52
C GLU A 46 -6.00 -2.61 -9.28
N VAL A 47 -5.23 -3.50 -8.64
CA VAL A 47 -4.81 -4.76 -9.26
C VAL A 47 -6.01 -5.67 -9.59
N CYS A 48 -5.84 -6.56 -10.58
CA CYS A 48 -6.88 -7.53 -10.94
C CYS A 48 -7.07 -8.60 -9.85
N GLU A 49 -8.14 -9.38 -9.95
CA GLU A 49 -8.49 -10.35 -8.91
C GLU A 49 -7.43 -11.45 -8.76
N GLU A 50 -6.87 -11.91 -9.88
CA GLU A 50 -5.81 -12.92 -9.91
C GLU A 50 -4.55 -12.44 -9.15
N ASP A 51 -4.21 -11.15 -9.27
CA ASP A 51 -3.10 -10.54 -8.54
C ASP A 51 -3.43 -10.34 -7.06
N ARG A 52 -4.70 -10.01 -6.72
CA ARG A 52 -5.15 -9.97 -5.32
C ARG A 52 -5.00 -11.33 -4.65
N GLU A 53 -5.46 -12.41 -5.29
CA GLU A 53 -5.32 -13.77 -4.77
C GLU A 53 -3.83 -14.16 -4.63
N SER A 54 -3.00 -13.79 -5.61
CA SER A 54 -1.56 -14.02 -5.55
C SER A 54 -0.90 -13.32 -4.37
N ASN A 55 -1.33 -12.11 -4.00
CA ASN A 55 -0.87 -11.42 -2.79
C ASN A 55 -1.25 -12.16 -1.51
N GLU A 56 -2.47 -12.69 -1.42
CA GLU A 56 -2.92 -13.46 -0.25
C GLU A 56 -2.06 -14.72 -0.05
N VAL A 57 -1.71 -15.40 -1.13
CA VAL A 57 -0.80 -16.55 -1.10
C VAL A 57 0.63 -16.11 -0.73
N ALA A 58 1.11 -15.00 -1.30
CA ALA A 58 2.46 -14.49 -1.03
C ALA A 58 2.67 -14.09 0.43
N LEU A 59 1.64 -13.61 1.13
CA LEU A 59 1.70 -13.34 2.58
C LEU A 59 2.01 -14.58 3.41
N ILE A 60 1.53 -15.76 2.99
CA ILE A 60 1.76 -17.04 3.69
C ILE A 60 3.19 -17.53 3.44
N HIS A 61 3.70 -17.29 2.23
CA HIS A 61 4.98 -17.80 1.76
C HIS A 61 6.13 -16.79 1.86
N ASP A 62 5.93 -15.67 2.58
CA ASP A 62 6.91 -14.59 2.74
C ASP A 62 7.53 -14.16 1.40
N SER A 63 6.66 -14.01 0.40
CA SER A 63 7.02 -13.71 -0.99
C SER A 63 6.65 -12.27 -1.36
N ARG A 64 7.07 -11.84 -2.54
CA ARG A 64 6.83 -10.46 -3.00
C ARG A 64 5.34 -10.18 -3.18
N LEU A 65 4.89 -9.04 -2.65
CA LEU A 65 3.57 -8.47 -2.88
C LEU A 65 3.61 -7.43 -4.01
N MET A 66 2.49 -7.30 -4.72
CA MET A 66 2.26 -6.29 -5.76
C MET A 66 1.03 -5.45 -5.43
N LEU A 67 1.05 -4.20 -5.83
CA LEU A 67 -0.04 -3.25 -5.64
C LEU A 67 0.01 -2.24 -6.78
N GLU A 68 -1.12 -1.57 -7.00
CA GLU A 68 -1.21 -0.47 -7.94
C GLU A 68 -2.20 0.56 -7.39
N TYR A 69 -1.79 1.83 -7.34
CA TYR A 69 -2.68 2.93 -6.96
C TYR A 69 -2.65 4.03 -8.02
N SER A 70 -3.72 4.82 -8.06
CA SER A 70 -3.78 6.03 -8.87
C SER A 70 -3.81 7.25 -7.96
N SER A 71 -2.93 8.20 -8.24
CA SER A 71 -2.93 9.51 -7.58
C SER A 71 -4.05 10.40 -8.09
N SER A 72 -4.43 11.42 -7.32
CA SER A 72 -5.42 12.42 -7.76
C SER A 72 -4.95 13.23 -8.98
N LEU A 73 -3.64 13.26 -9.22
CA LEU A 73 -3.02 13.92 -10.37
C LEU A 73 -2.92 13.00 -11.60
N GLY A 74 -3.49 11.79 -11.55
CA GLY A 74 -3.54 10.87 -12.68
C GLY A 74 -2.24 10.08 -12.93
N THR A 75 -1.28 10.13 -12.01
CA THR A 75 -0.11 9.24 -12.04
C THR A 75 -0.47 7.92 -11.36
N THR A 76 -0.28 6.80 -12.06
CA THR A 76 -0.32 5.45 -11.49
C THR A 76 1.04 5.11 -10.86
N PHE A 77 1.02 4.48 -9.69
CA PHE A 77 2.23 4.15 -8.94
C PHE A 77 2.08 2.92 -8.03
#